data_AF-A0A382BI05-F1
#
_entry.id   AF-A0A382BI05-F1
#
_cell.length_a   1.000
_cell.length_b   1.000
_cell.length_c   1.000
_cell.angle_alpha   90.00
_cell.angle_beta   90.00
_cell.angle_gamma   90.00
#
_symmetry.space_group_name_H-M   'P 1'
#
loop_
_entity.id
_entity.type
_entity.pdbx_description
1 polymer ?
#
loop_
_entity_poly.entity_id
_entity_poly.type
_entity_poly.pdbx_seq_one_letter_code
_entity_poly.pdbx_strand_id
1 'polypeptide(L)' 'MIGLFFTGAYILKAIRQVLHGPVNTEWSDHNMEISTREKIVVAPLIVLMLIIGIWPWWITFMINETVTTLIG' A
#
# COMPACT_ATOMS: atom_id res chain seq x y z
N MET A 1 -11.24 5.23 -16.11
CA MET A 1 -11.94 4.49 -15.03
C MET A 1 -11.77 2.97 -15.10
N ILE A 2 -11.72 2.35 -16.29
CA ILE A 2 -11.48 0.89 -16.44
C ILE A 2 -10.17 0.44 -15.77
N GLY A 3 -9.09 1.24 -15.85
CA GLY A 3 -7.83 0.94 -15.18
C GLY A 3 -7.96 0.74 -13.67
N LEU A 4 -8.64 1.67 -12.97
CA LEU A 4 -8.88 1.58 -11.53
C LEU A 4 -9.67 0.33 -11.14
N PHE A 5 -10.65 -0.05 -11.96
CA PHE A 5 -11.43 -1.27 -11.76
C PHE A 5 -10.53 -2.51 -11.80
N PHE A 6 -9.68 -2.64 -12.82
CA PHE A 6 -8.77 -3.78 -12.92
C PHE A 6 -7.71 -3.78 -11.81
N THR A 7 -7.17 -2.61 -11.43
CA THR A 7 -6.24 -2.51 -10.29
C THR A 7 -6.86 -3.10 -9.03
N GLY A 8 -8.09 -2.67 -8.67
CA GLY A 8 -8.79 -3.23 -7.52
C GLY A 8 -9.06 -4.72 -7.66
N ALA A 9 -9.61 -5.15 -8.81
CA ALA A 9 -9.96 -6.56 -9.05
C ALA A 9 -8.75 -7.50 -8.93
N TYR A 10 -7.60 -7.15 -9.52
CA TYR A 10 -6.39 -7.98 -9.47
C TYR A 10 -5.73 -7.98 -8.09
N ILE A 11 -5.66 -6.85 -7.40
CA ILE A 11 -5.13 -6.78 -6.03
C ILE A 11 -5.97 -7.65 -5.10
N LEU A 12 -7.30 -7.52 -5.15
CA LEU A 12 -8.20 -8.33 -4.33
C LEU A 12 -8.11 -9.83 -4.66
N LYS A 13 -7.98 -10.18 -5.95
CA LYS A 13 -7.74 -11.56 -6.37
C LYS A 13 -6.46 -12.12 -5.77
N ALA A 14 -5.35 -11.37 -5.81
CA ALA A 14 -4.07 -11.80 -5.24
C ALA A 14 -4.16 -11.99 -3.72
N ILE A 15 -4.75 -11.04 -2.98
CA ILE A 15 -4.95 -11.15 -1.52
C ILE A 15 -5.78 -12.38 -1.17
N ARG A 16 -6.85 -12.66 -1.92
CA ARG A 16 -7.66 -13.86 -1.73
C ARG A 16 -6.85 -15.14 -1.96
N GLN A 17 -6.02 -15.18 -2.99
CA GLN A 17 -5.27 -16.40 -3.34
C GLN A 17 -4.09 -16.66 -2.41
N VAL A 18 -3.52 -15.63 -1.79
CA VAL A 18 -2.33 -15.75 -0.93
C VAL A 18 -2.70 -15.89 0.55
N LEU A 19 -3.67 -15.11 1.03
CA LEU A 19 -3.96 -15.01 2.47
C LEU A 19 -5.25 -15.70 2.91
N HIS A 20 -6.11 -16.12 1.97
CA HIS A 20 -7.39 -16.76 2.30
C HIS A 20 -7.44 -18.20 1.79
N GLY A 21 -8.16 -19.06 2.51
CA GLY A 21 -8.31 -20.48 2.18
C GLY A 21 -7.65 -21.40 3.21
N PRO A 22 -7.67 -22.72 2.98
CA PRO A 22 -6.94 -23.68 3.83
C PRO A 22 -5.43 -23.44 3.72
N VAL A 23 -4.72 -23.66 4.82
CA VAL A 23 -3.26 -23.57 4.86
C VAL A 23 -2.66 -24.58 3.89
N ASN A 24 -1.67 -24.16 3.10
CA ASN A 24 -0.98 -25.05 2.19
C ASN A 24 -0.13 -26.05 2.98
N THR A 25 -0.47 -27.34 2.86
CA THR A 25 0.19 -28.45 3.57
C THR A 25 1.64 -28.65 3.14
N GLU A 26 2.04 -28.20 1.95
CA GLU A 26 3.45 -28.26 1.53
C GLU A 26 4.35 -27.32 2.33
N TRP A 27 3.78 -26.27 2.94
CA TRP A 27 4.52 -25.23 3.64
C TRP A 27 4.14 -25.13 5.13
N SER A 28 3.38 -26.10 5.65
CA SER A 28 2.92 -26.12 7.03
C SER A 28 4.05 -26.14 8.05
N ASP A 29 5.19 -26.71 7.66
CA ASP A 29 6.35 -26.88 8.54
C ASP A 29 7.28 -25.67 8.50
N HIS A 30 7.00 -24.68 7.65
CA HIS A 30 7.78 -23.46 7.54
C HIS A 30 7.23 -22.37 8.46
N ASN A 31 8.10 -21.77 9.27
CA ASN A 31 7.71 -20.72 10.20
C ASN A 31 7.53 -19.38 9.46
N MET A 32 6.33 -19.13 8.92
CA MET A 32 5.99 -17.92 8.16
C MET A 32 5.63 -16.73 9.08
N GLU A 33 6.45 -16.48 10.09
CA GLU A 33 6.23 -15.38 11.02
C GLU A 33 7.04 -14.13 10.62
N ILE A 34 6.35 -12.99 10.59
CA ILE A 34 6.97 -11.70 10.27
C ILE A 34 7.81 -11.21 11.45
N SER A 35 9.08 -10.88 11.20
CA SER A 35 9.98 -10.42 12.25
C SER A 35 9.67 -8.98 12.69
N THR A 36 9.98 -8.64 13.95
CA THR A 36 9.78 -7.27 14.48
C THR A 36 10.52 -6.21 13.64
N ARG A 37 11.70 -6.56 13.12
CA ARG A 37 12.48 -5.68 12.23
C ARG A 37 11.75 -5.41 10.92
N GLU A 38 11.13 -6.42 10.31
CA GLU A 38 10.33 -6.24 9.10
C GLU A 38 9.13 -5.31 9.34
N LYS A 39 8.44 -5.47 10.48
CA LYS A 39 7.33 -4.59 10.86
C LYS A 39 7.78 -3.13 10.98
N ILE A 40 8.91 -2.88 11.65
CA ILE A 40 9.45 -1.53 11.84
C ILE A 40 9.85 -0.88 10.50
N VAL A 41 10.30 -1.67 9.51
CA VAL A 41 10.66 -1.15 8.19
C VAL A 41 9.41 -0.80 7.36
N VAL A 42 8.36 -1.62 7.43
CA VAL A 42 7.13 -1.42 6.64
C VAL A 42 6.21 -0.37 7.26
N ALA A 43 6.15 -0.28 8.59
CA ALA A 43 5.20 0.58 9.29
C ALA A 43 5.30 2.09 8.91
N PRO A 44 6.50 2.71 8.80
CA PRO A 44 6.61 4.11 8.40
C PRO A 44 6.01 4.41 7.02
N LEU A 45 6.13 3.46 6.08
CA LEU A 45 5.54 3.61 4.74
C LEU A 45 4.02 3.60 4.81
N ILE A 46 3.43 2.67 5.57
CA ILE A 46 1.97 2.61 5.79
C ILE A 46 1.48 3.88 6.48
N VAL A 47 2.19 4.33 7.52
CA VAL A 47 1.85 5.57 8.25
C VAL A 47 1.88 6.77 7.31
N LEU A 48 2.91 6.90 6.48
CA LEU A 48 3.02 8.00 5.52
C LEU A 48 1.88 7.95 4.49
N MET A 49 1.56 6.76 3.95
CA MET A 49 0.43 6.59 3.02
C MET A 49 -0.89 7.04 3.64
N LEU A 50 -1.14 6.69 4.91
CA LEU A 50 -2.35 7.08 5.63
C LEU A 50 -2.40 8.59 5.91
N ILE A 51 -1.30 9.18 6.40
CA ILE A 51 -1.21 10.62 6.69
C ILE A 51 -1.48 11.43 5.43
N ILE A 52 -0.85 11.06 4.31
CA ILE A 52 -1.04 11.75 3.03
C ILE A 52 -2.48 11.58 2.52
N GLY A 53 -3.04 10.37 2.63
CA GLY A 53 -4.42 10.10 2.19
C GLY A 53 -5.48 10.87 2.97
N ILE A 54 -5.25 11.13 4.26
CA ILE A 54 -6.21 11.83 5.14
C ILE A 54 -5.97 13.35 5.14
N TRP A 55 -4.71 13.79 5.24
CA TRP A 55 -4.33 15.20 5.34
C TRP A 55 -3.19 15.56 4.36
N PRO A 56 -3.49 15.77 3.06
CA PRO A 56 -2.47 16.01 2.04
C PRO A 56 -1.96 17.46 1.97
N TRP A 57 -2.51 18.39 2.78
CA TRP A 57 -2.35 19.84 2.60
C TRP A 57 -0.90 20.32 2.46
N TRP A 58 0.03 19.77 3.25
CA TRP A 58 1.43 20.19 3.24
C TRP A 58 2.15 19.80 1.93
N ILE A 59 1.81 18.65 1.35
CA ILE A 59 2.32 18.24 0.04
C ILE A 59 1.68 19.07 -1.04
N THR A 60 0.34 19.20 -1.01
CA THR A 60 -0.38 19.89 -2.09
C THR A 60 -0.06 21.37 -2.11
N PHE A 61 0.16 22.02 -0.97
CA PHE A 61 0.62 23.40 -0.89
C PHE A 61 1.95 23.61 -1.63
N MET A 62 2.97 22.79 -1.30
CA MET A 62 4.29 22.86 -1.95
C MET A 62 4.21 22.59 -3.46
N ILE A 63 3.40 21.59 -3.88
CA ILE A 63 3.21 21.28 -5.30
C ILE A 63 2.53 22.45 -6.01
N ASN A 64 1.48 23.03 -5.42
CA ASN A 64 0.70 24.10 -6.03
C ASN A 64 1.55 25.36 -6.27
N GLU A 65 2.37 25.78 -5.31
CA GLU A 65 3.30 26.92 -5.48
C GLU A 65 4.23 26.72 -6.69
N THR A 66 4.71 25.49 -6.87
CA THR A 66 5.59 25.14 -7.99
C THR A 66 4.83 25.10 -9.31
N VAL A 67 3.66 24.45 -9.33
CA VAL A 67 2.83 24.28 -10.53
C VAL A 67 2.31 25.62 -11.04
N THR A 68 1.89 26.51 -10.15
CA THR A 68 1.42 27.85 -10.51
C THR A 68 2.53 28.66 -11.18
N THR A 69 3.79 28.52 -10.77
CA THR A 69 4.92 29.20 -11.43
C THR A 69 5.28 28.60 -12.79
N LEU A 70 5.07 27.29 -12.98
CA LEU A 70 5.45 26.59 -14.21
C LEU A 70 4.41 26.67 -15.33
N ILE A 71 3.12 26.66 -14.98
CA ILE A 71 2.01 26.55 -15.93
C ILE A 71 1.14 27.83 -15.94
N GLY A 72 1.37 28.76 -15.00
CA GLY A 72 0.66 30.04 -14.85
C GLY A 72 1.54 31.23 -15.19
#